data_AF-A0A530M4W2-F1
#
_entry.id   AF-A0A530M4W2-F1
#
_cell.length_a   1.000
_cell.length_b   1.000
_cell.length_c   1.000
_cell.angle_alpha   90.00
_cell.angle_beta   90.00
_cell.angle_gamma   90.00
#
_symmetry.space_group_name_H-M   'P 1'
#
loop_
_entity.id
_entity.type
_entity.pdbx_description
1 polymer ?
#
loop_
_entity_poly.entity_id
_entity_poly.type
_entity_poly.pdbx_seq_one_letter_code
_entity_poly.pdbx_strand_id
1 'polypeptide(L)'
;VGFVLLPMVVPPVVSAITLYFLLTSISGVSSFFGYDTWLGVAMAHAVMTVPFATVLILVSLSQLDRRIDLAARGLGATVWERATRIIMPNIKFGIVTAALLSFVLSWEEIGVTLFIT
;
A
#
# COMPACT_ATOMS: atom_id res chain seq x y z
N VAL A 1 -11.98 -2.52 -0.06
CA VAL A 1 -11.31 -1.27 -0.49
C VAL A 1 -11.53 -0.14 0.53
N GLY A 2 -12.75 0.11 1.00
CA GLY A 2 -13.04 1.20 1.94
C GLY A 2 -12.09 1.31 3.14
N PHE A 3 -11.78 0.18 3.81
CA PHE A 3 -10.82 0.17 4.94
C PHE A 3 -9.42 0.66 4.56
N VAL A 4 -8.93 0.29 3.38
CA VAL A 4 -7.60 0.66 2.87
C VAL A 4 -7.52 2.15 2.56
N LEU A 5 -8.65 2.78 2.26
CA LEU A 5 -8.73 4.20 1.92
C LEU A 5 -8.87 5.13 3.14
N LEU A 6 -9.12 4.57 4.33
CA LEU A 6 -9.33 5.36 5.56
C LEU A 6 -8.18 6.34 5.87
N PRO A 7 -6.89 5.98 5.74
CA PRO A 7 -5.79 6.89 6.06
C PRO A 7 -5.74 8.13 5.18
N MET A 8 -6.30 8.06 3.96
CA MET A 8 -6.33 9.17 3.00
C MET A 8 -7.34 10.26 3.37
N VAL A 9 -8.34 9.93 4.18
CA VAL A 9 -9.40 10.86 4.61
C VAL A 9 -8.96 11.67 5.84
N VAL A 10 -8.08 11.10 6.64
CA VAL A 10 -7.59 11.71 7.89
C VAL A 10 -6.47 12.70 7.56
N PRO A 11 -6.48 13.91 8.16
CA PRO A 11 -5.38 14.86 7.98
C PRO A 11 -4.02 14.23 8.35
N PRO A 12 -2.94 14.45 7.57
CA PRO A 12 -1.66 13.76 7.76
C PRO A 12 -1.10 13.86 9.18
N VAL A 13 -1.21 15.03 9.81
CA VAL A 13 -0.77 15.27 11.20
C VAL A 13 -1.53 14.38 12.20
N VAL A 14 -2.84 14.22 12.01
CA VAL A 14 -3.66 13.37 12.89
C VAL A 14 -3.29 11.89 12.69
N SER A 15 -3.04 11.48 11.45
CA SER A 15 -2.55 10.14 11.13
C SER A 15 -1.18 9.86 11.76
N ALA A 16 -0.25 10.82 11.72
CA ALA A 16 1.07 10.70 12.32
C ALA A 16 1.01 10.52 13.85
N ILE A 17 0.22 11.35 14.55
CA ILE A 17 0.02 11.24 16.00
C ILE A 17 -0.64 9.89 16.36
N THR A 18 -1.62 9.45 15.56
CA THR A 18 -2.28 8.16 15.77
C THR A 18 -1.30 6.99 15.60
N LEU A 19 -0.46 7.04 14.56
CA LEU A 19 0.58 6.05 14.31
C LEU A 19 1.66 6.04 15.40
N TYR A 20 2.02 7.20 15.95
CA TYR A 20 2.91 7.30 17.11
C TYR A 20 2.37 6.53 18.32
N PHE A 21 1.12 6.78 18.72
CA PHE A 21 0.50 6.06 19.84
C PHE A 21 0.36 4.56 19.57
N LEU A 22 0.07 4.19 18.32
CA LEU A 22 0.01 2.78 17.91
C LEU A 22 1.39 2.10 18.02
N LEU A 23 2.44 2.70 17.47
CA LEU A 23 3.79 2.15 17.48
C LEU A 23 4.39 2.07 18.88
N THR A 24 4.17 3.08 19.72
CA THR A 24 4.58 3.05 21.13
C THR A 24 3.85 1.95 21.91
N SER A 25 2.56 1.72 21.64
CA SER A 25 1.82 0.59 22.22
C SER A 25 2.38 -0.76 21.77
N ILE A 26 2.68 -0.91 20.48
CA ILE A 26 3.28 -2.15 19.90
C ILE A 26 4.68 -2.41 20.46
N SER A 27 5.43 -1.35 20.78
CA SER A 27 6.78 -1.45 21.38
C SER A 27 6.78 -2.20 22.71
N GLY A 28 5.67 -2.14 23.46
CA GLY A 28 5.49 -2.90 24.70
C GLY A 28 5.36 -4.42 24.48
N VAL A 29 5.06 -4.86 23.25
CA VAL A 29 4.87 -6.28 22.89
C VAL A 29 6.07 -6.81 22.09
N SER A 30 6.68 -5.99 21.24
CA SER A 30 7.86 -6.37 20.46
C SER A 30 8.75 -5.18 20.16
N SER A 31 10.04 -5.27 20.53
CA SER A 31 11.03 -4.22 20.27
C SER A 31 11.48 -4.12 18.80
N PHE A 32 11.04 -5.03 17.92
CA PHE A 32 11.53 -5.10 16.54
C PHE A 32 10.71 -4.28 15.53
N PHE A 33 9.42 -4.02 15.80
CA PHE A 33 8.54 -3.21 14.93
C PHE A 33 7.92 -2.00 15.69
N GLY A 34 8.62 -1.52 16.73
CA GLY A 34 8.13 -0.47 17.63
C GLY A 34 8.45 0.96 17.19
N TYR A 35 8.15 1.90 18.06
CA TYR A 35 8.59 3.29 18.03
C TYR A 35 10.13 3.36 17.95
N ASP A 36 10.66 4.36 17.26
CA ASP A 36 12.10 4.57 17.05
C ASP A 36 12.83 3.35 16.42
N THR A 37 12.11 2.60 15.57
CA THR A 37 12.71 1.52 14.77
C THR A 37 12.53 1.78 13.29
N TRP A 38 13.51 1.37 12.47
CA TRP A 38 13.43 1.47 11.01
C TRP A 38 12.16 0.80 10.46
N LEU A 39 11.77 -0.33 11.04
CA LEU A 39 10.57 -1.07 10.68
C LEU A 39 9.29 -0.33 11.07
N GLY A 40 9.23 0.28 12.26
CA GLY A 40 8.11 1.10 12.69
C GLY A 40 7.89 2.30 11.78
N VAL A 41 8.99 2.98 11.41
CA VAL A 41 8.97 4.07 10.42
C VAL A 41 8.46 3.56 9.06
N ALA A 42 9.01 2.45 8.55
CA ALA A 42 8.56 1.87 7.27
C ALA A 42 7.07 1.50 7.27
N MET A 43 6.55 0.97 8.37
CA MET A 43 5.11 0.66 8.50
C MET A 43 4.24 1.91 8.51
N ALA A 44 4.66 2.97 9.22
CA ALA A 44 3.91 4.22 9.26
C ALA A 44 3.81 4.87 7.87
N HIS A 45 4.94 4.94 7.16
CA HIS A 45 4.97 5.40 5.78
C HIS A 45 4.09 4.55 4.86
N ALA A 46 4.17 3.22 4.98
CA ALA A 46 3.32 2.31 4.20
C ALA A 46 1.82 2.57 4.44
N VAL A 47 1.39 2.71 5.70
CA VAL A 47 -0.03 2.98 6.02
C VAL A 47 -0.52 4.27 5.35
N MET A 48 0.34 5.30 5.27
CA MET A 48 -0.04 6.57 4.66
C MET A 48 -0.02 6.56 3.14
N THR A 49 0.87 5.80 2.51
CA THR A 49 1.01 5.80 1.04
C THR A 49 0.23 4.69 0.33
N VAL A 50 -0.14 3.61 1.03
CA VAL A 50 -0.94 2.50 0.50
C VAL A 50 -2.28 2.91 -0.13
N PRO A 51 -3.08 3.86 0.39
CA PRO A 51 -4.33 4.25 -0.27
C PRO A 51 -4.10 4.77 -1.70
N PHE A 52 -3.04 5.57 -1.89
CA PHE A 52 -2.68 6.11 -3.21
C PHE A 52 -2.24 5.01 -4.19
N ALA A 53 -1.38 4.09 -3.73
CA ALA A 53 -1.00 2.92 -4.54
C ALA A 53 -2.24 2.10 -4.94
N THR A 54 -3.15 1.88 -3.99
CA THR A 54 -4.37 1.11 -4.20
C THR A 54 -5.25 1.73 -5.27
N VAL A 55 -5.44 3.05 -5.25
CA VAL A 55 -6.21 3.77 -6.28
C VAL A 55 -5.58 3.58 -7.66
N LEU A 56 -4.26 3.77 -7.80
CA LEU A 56 -3.59 3.61 -9.09
C LEU A 56 -3.63 2.19 -9.63
N ILE A 57 -3.48 1.19 -8.76
CA ILE A 57 -3.60 -0.22 -9.14
C ILE A 57 -5.04 -0.52 -9.58
N LEU A 58 -6.05 0.00 -8.87
CA LEU A 58 -7.46 -0.16 -9.25
C LEU A 58 -7.78 0.48 -10.61
N VAL A 59 -7.23 1.66 -10.88
CA VAL A 59 -7.34 2.32 -12.21
C VAL A 59 -6.71 1.45 -13.29
N SER A 60 -5.54 0.87 -13.03
CA SER A 60 -4.87 0.00 -14.01
C SER A 60 -5.65 -1.30 -14.24
N LEU A 61 -6.23 -1.87 -13.18
CA LEU A 61 -7.09 -3.05 -13.26
C LEU A 61 -8.40 -2.78 -14.02
N SER A 62 -8.98 -1.59 -13.88
CA SER A 62 -10.23 -1.25 -14.57
C SER A 62 -10.06 -1.09 -16.08
N GLN A 63 -8.83 -0.84 -16.53
CA GLN A 63 -8.47 -0.76 -17.95
C GLN A 63 -8.17 -2.14 -18.59
N LEU A 64 -8.01 -3.19 -17.78
CA LEU A 64 -7.71 -4.53 -18.28
C LEU A 64 -8.96 -5.16 -18.95
N ASP A 65 -8.79 -5.71 -20.16
CA ASP A 65 -9.87 -6.49 -20.78
C ASP A 65 -10.12 -7.79 -19.99
N ARG A 66 -11.27 -7.83 -19.31
CA ARG A 66 -11.72 -8.99 -18.52
C ARG A 66 -11.87 -10.26 -19.34
N ARG A 67 -12.02 -10.17 -20.67
CA ARG A 67 -12.13 -11.34 -21.56
C ARG A 67 -10.88 -12.22 -21.50
N ILE A 68 -9.70 -11.63 -21.31
CA ILE A 68 -8.43 -12.37 -21.25
C ILE A 68 -8.38 -13.25 -20.00
N ASP A 69 -8.81 -12.74 -18.84
CA ASP A 69 -8.91 -13.51 -17.59
C ASP A 69 -9.96 -14.63 -17.69
N LEU A 70 -11.13 -14.34 -18.27
CA LEU A 70 -12.19 -15.30 -18.47
C LEU A 70 -11.79 -16.44 -19.43
N ALA A 71 -11.08 -16.12 -20.51
CA ALA A 71 -10.57 -17.10 -21.45
C ALA A 71 -9.58 -18.05 -20.78
N ALA A 72 -8.63 -17.52 -19.99
CA ALA A 72 -7.68 -18.34 -19.26
C ALA A 72 -8.35 -19.23 -18.21
N ARG A 73 -9.39 -18.73 -17.53
CA ARG A 73 -10.20 -19.54 -16.61
C ARG A 73 -10.90 -20.68 -17.36
N GLY A 74 -11.40 -20.43 -18.57
CA GLY A 74 -12.00 -21.45 -19.44
C GLY A 74 -11.01 -22.54 -19.85
N LEU A 75 -9.73 -22.21 -19.96
CA LEU A 75 -8.63 -23.14 -20.25
C LEU A 75 -8.10 -23.87 -18.99
N GLY A 76 -8.73 -23.69 -17.83
CA GLY A 76 -8.36 -24.37 -16.59
C GLY A 76 -7.31 -23.66 -15.72
N ALA A 77 -6.94 -22.41 -16.03
CA ALA A 77 -5.95 -21.68 -15.24
C ALA A 77 -6.48 -21.35 -13.82
N THR A 78 -5.66 -21.68 -12.82
CA THR A 78 -5.94 -21.39 -11.41
C THR A 78 -5.92 -19.87 -11.13
N VAL A 79 -6.46 -19.45 -9.99
CA VAL A 79 -6.47 -18.02 -9.60
C VAL A 79 -5.04 -17.46 -9.51
N TRP A 80 -4.11 -18.24 -8.97
CA TRP A 80 -2.71 -17.82 -8.83
C TRP A 80 -2.01 -17.65 -10.19
N GLU A 81 -2.25 -18.58 -11.13
CA GLU A 81 -1.71 -18.48 -12.49
C GLU A 81 -2.28 -17.26 -13.22
N ARG A 82 -3.59 -17.02 -13.12
CA ARG A 82 -4.21 -15.85 -13.76
C ARG A 82 -3.70 -14.55 -13.14
N ALA A 83 -3.56 -14.48 -11.82
CA ALA A 83 -3.02 -13.30 -11.15
C ALA A 83 -1.58 -12.99 -11.59
N THR A 84 -0.70 -13.99 -11.61
CA THR A 84 0.74 -13.80 -11.84
C THR A 84 1.14 -13.77 -13.31
N ARG A 85 0.49 -14.56 -14.17
CA ARG A 85 0.87 -14.71 -15.59
C ARG A 85 0.02 -13.87 -16.54
N ILE A 86 -1.13 -13.38 -16.08
CA ILE A 86 -2.06 -12.62 -16.93
C ILE A 86 -2.27 -11.23 -16.36
N ILE A 87 -2.79 -11.12 -15.14
CA ILE A 87 -3.17 -9.81 -14.57
C ILE A 87 -1.91 -8.97 -14.31
N MET A 88 -0.98 -9.43 -13.48
CA MET A 88 0.22 -8.66 -13.09
C MET A 88 1.05 -8.17 -14.29
N PRO A 89 1.36 -8.98 -15.32
CA PRO A 89 2.14 -8.52 -16.46
C PRO A 89 1.42 -7.46 -17.30
N ASN A 90 0.09 -7.52 -17.40
CA ASN A 90 -0.70 -6.54 -18.14
C ASN A 90 -0.82 -5.20 -17.39
N ILE A 91 -0.88 -5.22 -16.06
CA ILE A 91 -0.91 -3.99 -15.23
C ILE A 91 0.47 -3.55 -14.72
N LYS A 92 1.57 -4.13 -15.21
CA LYS A 92 2.92 -3.91 -14.67
C LYS A 92 3.33 -2.44 -14.64
N PHE A 93 2.98 -1.67 -15.67
CA PHE A 93 3.27 -0.24 -15.73
C PHE A 93 2.43 0.54 -14.70
N GLY A 94 1.20 0.10 -14.46
CA GLY A 94 0.36 0.60 -13.36
C GLY A 94 0.98 0.34 -11.98
N ILE A 95 1.50 -0.87 -11.75
CA ILE A 95 2.19 -1.24 -10.51
C ILE A 95 3.45 -0.38 -10.31
N VAL A 96 4.28 -0.22 -11.35
CA VAL A 96 5.49 0.62 -11.28
C VAL A 96 5.12 2.08 -11.00
N THR A 97 4.09 2.60 -11.64
CA THR A 97 3.60 3.98 -11.41
C THR A 97 3.11 4.15 -9.97
N ALA A 98 2.36 3.18 -9.45
CA ALA A 98 1.91 3.17 -8.06
C ALA A 98 3.08 3.15 -7.07
N ALA A 99 4.09 2.31 -7.33
CA ALA A 99 5.28 2.22 -6.49
C ALA A 99 6.07 3.54 -6.46
N LEU A 100 6.29 4.16 -7.63
CA LEU A 100 7.01 5.43 -7.72
C LEU A 100 6.24 6.57 -7.04
N LEU A 101 4.93 6.67 -7.25
CA LEU A 101 4.13 7.71 -6.60
C LEU A 101 4.15 7.53 -5.08
N SER A 102 3.94 6.30 -4.59
CA SER A 102 4.01 6.03 -3.14
C SER A 102 5.39 6.35 -2.57
N PHE A 103 6.46 6.10 -3.29
CA PHE A 103 7.81 6.51 -2.86
C PHE A 103 7.92 8.03 -2.73
N VAL A 104 7.48 8.79 -3.72
CA VAL A 104 7.52 10.27 -3.69
C VAL A 104 6.65 10.81 -2.53
N LEU A 105 5.45 10.27 -2.34
CA LEU A 105 4.57 10.68 -1.24
C LEU A 105 5.16 10.36 0.13
N SER A 106 5.81 9.21 0.28
CA SER A 106 6.53 8.85 1.51
C SER A 106 7.71 9.80 1.75
N TRP A 107 8.40 10.19 0.68
CA TRP A 107 9.56 11.09 0.76
C TRP A 107 9.18 12.50 1.24
N GLU A 108 8.03 13.02 0.82
CA GLU A 108 7.55 14.35 1.24
C GLU A 108 7.03 14.38 2.69
N GLU A 109 6.78 13.21 3.29
CA GLU A 109 6.15 13.08 4.60
C GLU A 109 7.18 13.11 5.75
N ILE A 110 7.75 14.30 5.96
CA ILE A 110 8.73 14.55 7.03
C ILE A 110 8.04 14.53 8.41
N GLY A 111 6.77 14.95 8.49
CA GLY A 111 6.03 15.05 9.74
C GLY A 111 5.94 13.70 10.45
N VAL A 112 5.57 12.65 9.74
CA VAL A 112 5.47 11.27 10.28
C VAL A 112 6.80 10.79 10.85
N THR A 113 7.90 11.03 10.13
CA THR A 113 9.23 10.64 10.59
C THR A 113 9.57 11.36 11.89
N LEU A 114 9.37 12.68 11.96
CA LEU A 114 9.62 13.48 13.16
C LEU A 114 8.79 13.07 14.39
N PHE A 115 7.61 12.48 14.19
CA PHE A 115 6.77 12.00 15.29
C PHE A 115 7.13 10.58 15.76
N ILE A 116 7.83 9.78 14.95
CA ILE A 116 8.07 8.35 15.20
C ILE A 116 9.52 8.05 15.60
N THR A 117 10.46 8.94 15.27
CA THR A 117 11.84 8.93 15.74
C THR A 117 12.03 10.10 16.70
#